data_AF-A0A9Q0AQY5-F1
#
_entry.id   AF-A0A9Q0AQY5-F1
#
_cell.length_a   1.000
_cell.length_b   1.000
_cell.length_c   1.000
_cell.angle_alpha   90.00
_cell.angle_beta   90.00
_cell.angle_gamma   90.00
#
_symmetry.space_group_name_H-M   'P 1'
#
loop_
_entity.id
_entity.type
_entity.pdbx_description
1 polymer ?
#
loop_
_entity_poly.entity_id
_entity_poly.type
_entity_poly.pdbx_seq_one_letter_code
_entity_poly.pdbx_strand_id
1 'polypeptide(L)'
;MSGWDLDQDSIKILDIWLAIRPQNEVDIVSPSSSTTIEPAADAIVAYLTSPPGAQADEFDDFSNRLERVFHALIEFCVLHPRSMDWGITVLYRVITDIPADAASELGEGPEGARLDLERFFGNYVSPYADGTGPQIGTKPKDRPDAKDPFTVQFSAEEVEERADEVIQKIANLRKSRWKTMIVQCFSARCHVLETVVHPYKEALVKRLLSFLGFQLDITGPDWNKIDCVGLLTMLRGSASYLLSTFPAEEQEGKKQEWIKGLNNLLSTSHEGREADDKADDIRVKSHAALALKNLRDGPFNEASADIFAVRYWMF
;
A
#
# COMPACT_ATOMS: atom_id res chain seq x y z
N MET A 1 -18.90 8.93 7.02
CA MET A 1 -17.65 8.29 7.49
C MET A 1 -16.73 8.16 6.30
N SER A 2 -15.44 8.42 6.49
CA SER A 2 -14.47 8.05 5.46
C SER A 2 -14.48 6.54 5.32
N GLY A 3 -14.41 6.00 4.11
CA GLY A 3 -14.24 4.55 3.93
C GLY A 3 -12.88 4.02 4.42
N TRP A 4 -12.20 4.75 5.31
CA TRP A 4 -10.82 4.54 5.72
C TRP A 4 -10.61 4.53 7.23
N ASP A 5 -11.59 4.99 8.02
CA ASP A 5 -11.54 4.92 9.48
C ASP A 5 -12.04 3.56 9.94
N LEU A 6 -11.29 2.93 10.84
CA LEU A 6 -11.66 1.64 11.40
C LEU A 6 -12.95 1.77 12.21
N ASP A 7 -13.88 0.84 12.00
CA ASP A 7 -14.98 0.64 12.94
C ASP A 7 -14.47 0.10 14.28
N GLN A 8 -15.32 0.13 15.31
CA GLN A 8 -14.93 -0.29 16.67
C GLN A 8 -14.43 -1.74 16.73
N ASP A 9 -14.93 -2.61 15.86
CA ASP A 9 -14.53 -4.01 15.84
C ASP A 9 -13.19 -4.22 15.13
N SER A 10 -12.94 -3.50 14.04
CA SER A 10 -11.63 -3.47 13.38
C SER A 10 -10.55 -2.93 14.30
N ILE A 11 -10.87 -2.01 15.22
CA ILE A 11 -9.95 -1.55 16.27
C ILE A 11 -9.59 -2.69 17.22
N LYS A 12 -10.56 -3.52 17.65
CA LYS A 12 -10.27 -4.68 18.51
C LYS A 12 -9.34 -5.69 17.81
N ILE A 13 -9.51 -5.89 16.51
CA ILE A 13 -8.61 -6.75 15.73
C ILE A 13 -7.23 -6.11 15.59
N LEU A 14 -7.15 -4.80 15.39
CA LEU A 14 -5.88 -4.07 15.39
C LEU A 14 -5.13 -4.25 16.73
N ASP A 15 -5.82 -4.29 17.86
CA ASP A 15 -5.20 -4.56 19.16
C ASP A 15 -4.54 -5.96 19.21
N ILE A 16 -5.12 -6.97 18.56
CA ILE A 16 -4.51 -8.32 18.43
C ILE A 16 -3.19 -8.21 17.66
N TRP A 17 -3.21 -7.54 16.50
CA TRP A 17 -2.01 -7.30 15.70
C TRP A 17 -0.92 -6.58 16.50
N LEU A 18 -1.28 -5.54 17.25
CA LEU A 18 -0.35 -4.74 18.04
C LEU A 18 0.19 -5.48 19.25
N ALA A 19 -0.58 -6.37 19.88
CA ALA A 19 -0.16 -7.13 21.05
C ALA A 19 0.89 -8.20 20.72
N ILE A 20 0.78 -8.85 19.55
CA ILE A 20 1.59 -10.03 19.18
C ILE A 20 2.69 -9.67 18.15
N ARG A 21 2.70 -8.43 17.64
CA ARG A 21 3.70 -7.97 16.65
C ARG A 21 5.14 -8.33 17.04
N PRO A 22 6.03 -8.52 16.06
CA PRO A 22 7.44 -8.80 16.32
C PRO A 22 8.07 -7.68 17.17
N GLN A 23 8.81 -8.08 18.21
CA GLN A 23 9.49 -7.16 19.13
C GLN A 23 10.98 -7.00 18.85
N ASN A 24 11.53 -7.83 17.95
CA ASN A 24 12.94 -7.83 17.59
C ASN A 24 13.11 -7.71 16.07
N GLU A 25 14.30 -7.27 15.66
CA GLU A 25 14.63 -7.03 14.26
C GLU A 25 14.71 -8.33 13.44
N VAL A 26 15.04 -9.46 14.07
CA VAL A 26 15.17 -10.76 13.40
C VAL A 26 13.80 -11.21 12.88
N ASP A 27 12.75 -11.11 13.69
CA ASP A 27 11.40 -11.48 13.32
C ASP A 27 10.81 -10.55 12.24
N ILE A 28 11.27 -9.30 12.18
CA ILE A 28 10.87 -8.32 11.15
C ILE A 28 11.52 -8.65 9.80
N VAL A 29 12.82 -8.95 9.80
CA VAL A 29 13.60 -9.21 8.58
C VAL A 29 13.40 -10.65 8.06
N SER A 30 13.05 -11.58 8.93
CA SER A 30 12.84 -12.99 8.59
C SER A 30 11.55 -13.54 9.19
N PRO A 31 10.38 -13.18 8.61
CA PRO A 31 9.09 -13.65 9.08
C PRO A 31 9.00 -15.17 9.19
N SER A 32 9.56 -15.93 8.25
CA SER A 32 9.47 -17.40 8.23
C SER A 32 10.04 -18.10 9.48
N SER A 33 10.92 -17.44 10.24
CA SER A 33 11.47 -17.93 11.51
C SER A 33 10.82 -17.30 12.75
N SER A 34 9.86 -16.40 12.56
CA SER A 34 9.24 -15.64 13.63
C SER A 34 8.35 -16.54 14.50
N THR A 35 8.63 -16.54 15.79
CA THR A 35 7.83 -17.28 16.80
C THR A 35 6.48 -16.63 17.09
N THR A 36 6.24 -15.42 16.59
CA THR A 36 5.00 -14.67 16.85
C THR A 36 3.95 -14.84 15.76
N ILE A 37 4.27 -15.48 14.63
CA ILE A 37 3.31 -15.71 13.54
C ILE A 37 2.16 -16.61 13.99
N GLU A 38 2.50 -17.76 14.57
CA GLU A 38 1.53 -18.77 14.97
C GLU A 38 0.56 -18.23 16.04
N PRO A 39 1.01 -17.64 17.15
CA PRO A 39 0.10 -17.04 18.13
C PRO A 39 -0.78 -15.93 17.54
N ALA A 40 -0.27 -15.13 16.60
CA ALA A 40 -1.05 -14.07 15.96
C ALA A 40 -2.14 -14.65 15.06
N ALA A 41 -1.80 -15.66 14.24
CA ALA A 41 -2.75 -16.34 13.37
C ALA A 41 -3.85 -17.03 14.18
N ASP A 42 -3.49 -17.77 15.23
CA ASP A 42 -4.43 -18.48 16.09
C ASP A 42 -5.43 -17.51 16.75
N ALA A 43 -4.94 -16.36 17.24
CA ALA A 43 -5.80 -15.34 17.86
C ALA A 43 -6.80 -14.73 16.85
N ILE A 44 -6.37 -14.51 15.61
CA ILE A 44 -7.22 -13.97 14.55
C ILE A 44 -8.24 -15.02 14.08
N VAL A 45 -7.82 -16.27 13.90
CA VAL A 45 -8.73 -17.38 13.53
C VAL A 45 -9.77 -17.59 14.64
N ALA A 46 -9.38 -17.52 15.90
CA ALA A 46 -10.31 -17.58 17.03
C ALA A 46 -11.34 -16.43 16.97
N TYR A 47 -10.92 -15.21 16.63
CA TYR A 47 -11.85 -14.10 16.40
C TYR A 47 -12.82 -14.36 15.24
N LEU A 48 -12.33 -14.89 14.12
CA LEU A 48 -13.13 -15.18 12.92
C LEU A 48 -14.19 -16.27 13.16
N THR A 49 -13.86 -17.27 13.98
CA THR A 49 -14.68 -18.47 14.20
C THR A 49 -15.52 -18.42 15.49
N SER A 50 -15.08 -17.69 16.52
CA SER A 50 -15.72 -17.64 17.83
C SER A 50 -15.36 -16.34 18.58
N PRO A 51 -15.91 -15.17 18.17
CA PRO A 51 -15.54 -13.89 18.77
C PRO A 51 -15.92 -13.81 20.26
N PRO A 52 -15.05 -13.24 21.13
CA PRO A 52 -15.29 -13.21 22.57
C PRO A 52 -16.49 -12.32 22.94
N GLY A 53 -17.49 -12.92 23.63
CA GLY A 53 -18.63 -12.21 24.21
C GLY A 53 -19.96 -12.26 23.45
N ALA A 54 -20.07 -13.03 22.35
CA ALA A 54 -21.27 -13.03 21.51
C ALA A 54 -22.44 -13.88 22.06
N GLN A 55 -23.65 -13.30 22.08
CA GLN A 55 -24.92 -14.03 22.10
C GLN A 55 -25.28 -14.45 20.66
N ALA A 56 -25.93 -15.60 20.50
CA ALA A 56 -26.07 -16.31 19.21
C ALA A 56 -26.88 -15.59 18.11
N ASP A 57 -27.48 -14.43 18.40
CA ASP A 57 -28.37 -13.71 17.47
C ASP A 57 -27.70 -12.45 16.85
N GLU A 58 -26.47 -12.10 17.27
CA GLU A 58 -25.66 -10.98 16.75
C GLU A 58 -24.46 -11.45 15.91
N PHE A 59 -24.58 -12.60 15.23
CA PHE A 59 -23.53 -13.00 14.30
C PHE A 59 -23.56 -12.08 13.05
N ASP A 60 -22.63 -11.13 13.00
CA ASP A 60 -22.15 -10.63 11.71
C ASP A 60 -21.69 -11.83 10.86
N ASP A 61 -21.93 -11.81 9.54
CA ASP A 61 -21.47 -12.89 8.67
C ASP A 61 -19.93 -12.99 8.64
N PHE A 62 -19.39 -14.18 8.38
CA PHE A 62 -17.96 -14.46 8.33
C PHE A 62 -17.22 -13.52 7.36
N SER A 63 -17.84 -13.21 6.22
CA SER A 63 -17.33 -12.25 5.22
C SER A 63 -17.01 -10.88 5.84
N ASN A 64 -17.92 -10.32 6.65
CA ASN A 64 -17.71 -9.02 7.31
C ASN A 64 -16.53 -9.08 8.30
N ARG A 65 -16.41 -10.17 9.07
CA ARG A 65 -15.29 -10.34 10.01
C ARG A 65 -13.95 -10.44 9.28
N LEU A 66 -13.91 -11.16 8.17
CA LEU A 66 -12.73 -11.28 7.33
C LEU A 66 -12.32 -9.92 6.75
N GLU A 67 -13.28 -9.13 6.27
CA GLU A 67 -13.01 -7.77 5.78
C GLU A 67 -12.38 -6.89 6.89
N ARG A 68 -12.92 -6.94 8.12
CA ARG A 68 -12.35 -6.21 9.27
C ARG A 68 -10.91 -6.63 9.58
N VAL A 69 -10.56 -7.92 9.41
CA VAL A 69 -9.17 -8.39 9.53
C VAL A 69 -8.27 -7.74 8.49
N PHE A 70 -8.72 -7.64 7.24
CA PHE A 70 -7.96 -6.98 6.17
C PHE A 70 -7.76 -5.49 6.47
N HIS A 71 -8.82 -4.76 6.86
CA HIS A 71 -8.73 -3.35 7.24
C HIS A 71 -7.78 -3.11 8.41
N ALA A 72 -7.87 -3.95 9.45
CA ALA A 72 -6.99 -3.88 10.62
C ALA A 72 -5.53 -4.12 10.26
N LEU A 73 -5.25 -5.06 9.35
CA LEU A 73 -3.89 -5.32 8.88
C LEU A 73 -3.32 -4.14 8.08
N ILE A 74 -4.10 -3.48 7.23
CA ILE A 74 -3.64 -2.27 6.55
C ILE A 74 -3.31 -1.17 7.55
N GLU A 75 -4.13 -0.97 8.59
CA GLU A 75 -3.84 0.02 9.63
C GLU A 75 -2.59 -0.38 10.45
N PHE A 76 -2.40 -1.67 10.73
CA PHE A 76 -1.17 -2.18 11.32
C PHE A 76 0.05 -1.83 10.44
N CYS A 77 -0.01 -2.05 9.13
CA CYS A 77 1.07 -1.69 8.21
C CYS A 77 1.27 -0.17 8.09
N VAL A 78 0.24 0.64 8.30
CA VAL A 78 0.36 2.10 8.42
C VAL A 78 1.19 2.49 9.64
N LEU A 79 1.00 1.83 10.78
CA LEU A 79 1.72 2.08 12.02
C LEU A 79 3.12 1.44 12.04
N HIS A 80 3.25 0.26 11.44
CA HIS A 80 4.43 -0.59 11.46
C HIS A 80 4.80 -1.10 10.06
N PRO A 81 5.15 -0.20 9.11
CA PRO A 81 5.35 -0.56 7.71
C PRO A 81 6.49 -1.56 7.48
N ARG A 82 7.51 -1.53 8.36
CA ARG A 82 8.64 -2.49 8.33
C ARG A 82 8.21 -3.92 8.64
N SER A 83 7.09 -4.11 9.36
CA SER A 83 6.56 -5.41 9.76
C SER A 83 5.51 -5.95 8.77
N MET A 84 5.40 -5.34 7.59
CA MET A 84 4.42 -5.70 6.56
C MET A 84 4.55 -7.16 6.12
N ASP A 85 5.77 -7.65 5.84
CA ASP A 85 5.97 -9.03 5.42
C ASP A 85 5.57 -10.03 6.50
N TRP A 86 5.80 -9.69 7.78
CA TRP A 86 5.31 -10.48 8.91
C TRP A 86 3.78 -10.52 8.94
N GLY A 87 3.11 -9.37 8.81
CA GLY A 87 1.66 -9.29 8.80
C GLY A 87 1.02 -10.05 7.63
N ILE A 88 1.64 -10.00 6.45
CA ILE A 88 1.24 -10.80 5.27
C ILE A 88 1.39 -12.29 5.55
N THR A 89 2.47 -12.71 6.22
CA THR A 89 2.69 -14.12 6.55
C THR A 89 1.66 -14.64 7.56
N VAL A 90 1.33 -13.84 8.58
CA VAL A 90 0.23 -14.14 9.51
C VAL A 90 -1.09 -14.26 8.76
N LEU A 91 -1.42 -13.29 7.90
CA LEU A 91 -2.66 -13.31 7.14
C LEU A 91 -2.77 -14.54 6.26
N TYR A 92 -1.69 -14.93 5.60
CA TYR A 92 -1.68 -16.14 4.78
C TYR A 92 -2.01 -17.38 5.61
N ARG A 93 -1.42 -17.51 6.80
CA ARG A 93 -1.74 -18.60 7.72
C ARG A 93 -3.19 -18.54 8.21
N VAL A 94 -3.70 -17.35 8.54
CA VAL A 94 -5.12 -17.18 8.86
C VAL A 94 -5.99 -17.71 7.72
N ILE A 95 -5.69 -17.34 6.47
CA ILE A 95 -6.44 -17.79 5.30
C ILE A 95 -6.39 -19.31 5.12
N THR A 96 -5.23 -19.94 5.31
CA THR A 96 -5.10 -21.40 5.18
C THR A 96 -5.83 -22.17 6.28
N ASP A 97 -5.97 -21.56 7.46
CA ASP A 97 -6.51 -22.21 8.66
C ASP A 97 -8.02 -21.95 8.83
N ILE A 98 -8.66 -21.21 7.91
CA ILE A 98 -10.12 -21.00 7.88
C ILE A 98 -10.85 -22.33 7.63
N PRO A 99 -11.95 -22.61 8.36
CA PRO A 99 -12.78 -23.80 8.12
C PRO A 99 -13.28 -23.89 6.67
N ALA A 100 -13.28 -25.09 6.09
CA ALA A 100 -13.65 -25.30 4.69
C ALA A 100 -15.09 -24.89 4.35
N ASP A 101 -15.98 -24.87 5.34
CA ASP A 101 -17.39 -24.49 5.25
C ASP A 101 -17.66 -23.02 5.60
N ALA A 102 -16.64 -22.23 5.92
CA ALA A 102 -16.79 -20.81 6.18
C ALA A 102 -17.18 -20.08 4.89
N ALA A 103 -18.41 -19.56 4.84
CA ALA A 103 -18.91 -18.80 3.70
C ALA A 103 -18.30 -17.39 3.68
N SER A 104 -17.74 -17.02 2.54
CA SER A 104 -17.27 -15.67 2.22
C SER A 104 -18.05 -15.13 1.03
N GLU A 105 -17.84 -13.87 0.63
CA GLU A 105 -18.63 -13.29 -0.46
C GLU A 105 -18.32 -13.92 -1.82
N LEU A 106 -17.08 -14.38 -2.01
CA LEU A 106 -16.58 -14.92 -3.28
C LEU A 106 -16.39 -16.43 -3.29
N GLY A 107 -16.75 -17.14 -2.21
CA GLY A 107 -16.66 -18.59 -2.15
C GLY A 107 -16.72 -19.14 -0.73
N GLU A 108 -16.19 -20.34 -0.54
CA GLU A 108 -16.13 -21.01 0.76
C GLU A 108 -14.67 -21.36 1.11
N GLY A 109 -14.38 -21.39 2.41
CA GLY A 109 -13.11 -21.82 2.96
C GLY A 109 -11.91 -20.95 2.55
N PRO A 110 -10.70 -21.52 2.59
CA PRO A 110 -9.47 -20.81 2.25
C PRO A 110 -9.47 -20.16 0.86
N GLU A 111 -10.09 -20.79 -0.13
CA GLU A 111 -10.14 -20.26 -1.50
C GLU A 111 -11.06 -19.05 -1.60
N GLY A 112 -12.25 -19.09 -0.97
CA GLY A 112 -13.15 -17.94 -0.88
C GLY A 112 -12.49 -16.75 -0.19
N ALA A 113 -11.84 -16.98 0.95
CA ALA A 113 -11.13 -15.95 1.70
C ALA A 113 -9.96 -15.33 0.91
N ARG A 114 -9.24 -16.16 0.12
CA ARG A 114 -8.18 -15.70 -0.77
C ARG A 114 -8.71 -14.81 -1.89
N LEU A 115 -9.85 -15.17 -2.50
CA LEU A 115 -10.51 -14.35 -3.52
C LEU A 115 -11.00 -13.01 -2.94
N ASP A 116 -11.50 -13.01 -1.71
CA ASP A 116 -11.89 -11.78 -1.02
C ASP A 116 -10.71 -10.86 -0.73
N LEU A 117 -9.55 -11.41 -0.34
CA LEU A 117 -8.32 -10.64 -0.20
C LEU A 117 -7.87 -10.01 -1.52
N GLU A 118 -7.94 -10.76 -2.63
CA GLU A 118 -7.62 -10.23 -3.97
C GLU A 118 -8.57 -9.09 -4.37
N ARG A 119 -9.88 -9.26 -4.16
CA ARG A 119 -10.89 -8.24 -4.42
C ARG A 119 -10.65 -6.99 -3.58
N PHE A 120 -10.32 -7.17 -2.29
CA PHE A 120 -9.94 -6.10 -1.40
C PHE A 120 -8.83 -5.26 -2.04
N PHE A 121 -7.70 -5.84 -2.47
CA PHE A 121 -6.65 -5.06 -3.15
C PHE A 121 -7.09 -4.42 -4.46
N GLY A 122 -7.91 -5.12 -5.26
CA GLY A 122 -8.47 -4.56 -6.49
C GLY A 122 -9.25 -3.27 -6.25
N ASN A 123 -9.96 -3.15 -5.12
CA ASN A 123 -10.67 -1.93 -4.74
C ASN A 123 -9.72 -0.83 -4.24
N TYR A 124 -8.57 -1.20 -3.70
CA TYR A 124 -7.63 -0.30 -3.03
C TYR A 124 -6.51 0.26 -3.91
N VAL A 125 -6.21 -0.34 -5.06
CA VAL A 125 -5.26 0.21 -6.06
C VAL A 125 -5.94 1.31 -6.90
N SER A 126 -6.46 2.35 -6.26
CA SER A 126 -7.07 3.50 -6.93
C SER A 126 -6.12 4.70 -6.88
N PRO A 127 -6.14 5.62 -7.88
CA PRO A 127 -5.48 6.91 -7.73
C PRO A 127 -5.93 7.59 -6.45
N TYR A 128 -5.04 8.38 -5.84
CA TYR A 128 -5.32 9.09 -4.60
C TYR A 128 -6.69 9.80 -4.61
N ALA A 129 -7.54 9.46 -3.65
CA ALA A 129 -8.86 10.07 -3.46
C ALA A 129 -8.83 11.01 -2.24
N ASP A 130 -8.39 12.26 -2.46
CA ASP A 130 -8.55 13.54 -1.72
C ASP A 130 -8.63 13.59 -0.18
N GLY A 131 -8.49 12.46 0.52
CA GLY A 131 -8.85 12.30 1.92
C GLY A 131 -10.30 12.69 2.23
N THR A 132 -10.71 12.45 3.46
CA THR A 132 -11.96 12.95 4.04
C THR A 132 -11.68 13.99 5.10
N GLY A 133 -12.65 14.82 5.44
CA GLY A 133 -12.48 15.88 6.43
C GLY A 133 -13.03 17.22 5.92
N PRO A 134 -12.78 18.32 6.65
CA PRO A 134 -13.53 19.55 6.47
C PRO A 134 -13.49 20.04 5.01
N GLN A 135 -14.61 20.61 4.54
CA GLN A 135 -14.73 21.20 3.20
C GLN A 135 -14.05 22.58 3.18
N ILE A 136 -12.75 22.60 3.45
CA ILE A 136 -11.88 23.76 3.39
C ILE A 136 -10.73 23.52 2.41
N GLY A 137 -10.16 24.61 1.93
CA GLY A 137 -9.15 24.61 0.90
C GLY A 137 -9.74 24.34 -0.48
N THR A 138 -9.09 24.89 -1.50
CA THR A 138 -9.48 24.71 -2.90
C THR A 138 -8.65 23.59 -3.53
N LYS A 139 -9.27 22.78 -4.40
CA LYS A 139 -8.55 21.74 -5.13
C LYS A 139 -7.91 22.34 -6.40
N PRO A 140 -6.69 21.91 -6.73
CA PRO A 140 -6.02 22.20 -8.00
C PRO A 140 -6.84 21.85 -9.26
N LYS A 141 -7.65 20.78 -9.22
CA LYS A 141 -8.51 20.34 -10.33
C LYS A 141 -9.52 21.43 -10.76
N ASP A 142 -9.81 22.34 -9.83
CA ASP A 142 -10.69 23.49 -10.01
C ASP A 142 -9.91 24.78 -10.40
N ARG A 143 -8.59 24.67 -10.66
CA ARG A 143 -7.69 25.76 -11.06
C ARG A 143 -6.81 25.35 -12.26
N PRO A 144 -6.88 26.07 -13.41
CA PRO A 144 -6.16 25.73 -14.64
C PRO A 144 -4.62 25.66 -14.53
N ASP A 145 -4.02 26.34 -13.56
CA ASP A 145 -2.56 26.56 -13.48
C ASP A 145 -1.87 25.79 -12.34
N ALA A 146 -2.56 24.84 -11.71
CA ALA A 146 -2.04 24.19 -10.53
C ALA A 146 -0.97 23.13 -10.86
N LYS A 147 0.26 23.35 -10.37
CA LYS A 147 1.43 22.49 -10.65
C LYS A 147 1.30 21.05 -10.15
N ASP A 148 0.62 20.84 -9.02
CA ASP A 148 0.29 19.50 -8.49
C ASP A 148 -1.24 19.39 -8.31
N PRO A 149 -1.94 18.57 -9.12
CA PRO A 149 -3.40 18.46 -9.10
C PRO A 149 -3.99 17.92 -7.78
N PHE A 150 -3.14 17.46 -6.85
CA PHE A 150 -3.57 16.75 -5.65
C PHE A 150 -3.15 17.43 -4.34
N THR A 151 -2.58 18.64 -4.41
CA THR A 151 -2.22 19.44 -3.23
C THR A 151 -3.25 20.51 -2.94
N VAL A 152 -3.96 20.36 -1.81
CA VAL A 152 -4.95 21.34 -1.33
C VAL A 152 -4.26 22.67 -1.03
N GLN A 153 -4.85 23.77 -1.51
CA GLN A 153 -4.41 25.13 -1.20
C GLN A 153 -5.38 25.77 -0.21
N PHE A 154 -4.87 26.55 0.74
CA PHE A 154 -5.68 27.30 1.70
C PHE A 154 -5.52 28.81 1.44
N SER A 155 -6.60 29.58 1.58
CA SER A 155 -6.51 31.03 1.60
C SER A 155 -5.88 31.53 2.90
N ALA A 156 -5.36 32.76 2.90
CA ALA A 156 -4.85 33.37 4.13
C ALA A 156 -5.93 33.46 5.22
N GLU A 157 -7.16 33.83 4.83
CA GLU A 157 -8.34 33.89 5.70
C GLU A 157 -8.68 32.52 6.31
N GLU A 158 -8.65 31.43 5.53
CA GLU A 158 -8.86 30.08 6.06
C GLU A 158 -7.81 29.69 7.11
N VAL A 159 -6.55 30.08 6.88
CA VAL A 159 -5.45 29.81 7.81
C VAL A 159 -5.57 30.65 9.09
N GLU A 160 -5.99 31.91 8.97
CA GLU A 160 -6.10 32.84 10.10
C GLU A 160 -7.34 32.54 10.97
N GLU A 161 -8.50 32.28 10.35
CA GLU A 161 -9.77 32.14 11.06
C GLU A 161 -10.10 30.69 11.45
N ARG A 162 -9.55 29.71 10.72
CA ARG A 162 -9.92 28.28 10.83
C ARG A 162 -8.71 27.36 10.90
N ALA A 163 -7.66 27.82 11.60
CA ALA A 163 -6.38 27.12 11.74
C ALA A 163 -6.52 25.64 12.16
N ASP A 164 -7.38 25.33 13.14
CA ASP A 164 -7.60 23.95 13.62
C ASP A 164 -8.17 23.05 12.51
N GLU A 165 -9.08 23.57 11.69
CA GLU A 165 -9.64 22.82 10.57
C GLU A 165 -8.57 22.60 9.47
N VAL A 166 -7.71 23.60 9.21
CA VAL A 166 -6.57 23.48 8.29
C VAL A 166 -5.62 22.39 8.76
N ILE A 167 -5.26 22.39 10.05
CA ILE A 167 -4.40 21.38 10.66
C ILE A 167 -5.04 19.99 10.53
N GLN A 168 -6.33 19.85 10.84
CA GLN A 168 -7.05 18.59 10.70
C GLN A 168 -7.10 18.11 9.24
N LYS A 169 -7.34 19.02 8.29
CA LYS A 169 -7.34 18.70 6.86
C LYS A 169 -5.98 18.19 6.42
N ILE A 170 -4.89 18.88 6.76
CA ILE A 170 -3.52 18.45 6.45
C ILE A 170 -3.21 17.09 7.09
N ALA A 171 -3.62 16.87 8.33
CA ALA A 171 -3.43 15.59 9.02
C ALA A 171 -4.14 14.44 8.29
N ASN A 172 -5.38 14.65 7.86
CA ASN A 172 -6.16 13.65 7.11
C ASN A 172 -5.56 13.39 5.72
N LEU A 173 -5.13 14.43 5.00
CA LEU A 173 -4.44 14.28 3.72
C LEU A 173 -3.16 13.46 3.88
N ARG A 174 -2.36 13.75 4.91
CA ARG A 174 -1.13 12.99 5.22
C ARG A 174 -1.44 11.52 5.54
N LYS A 175 -2.43 11.25 6.40
CA LYS A 175 -2.86 9.87 6.74
C LYS A 175 -3.29 9.12 5.49
N SER A 176 -4.14 9.73 4.67
CA SER A 176 -4.66 9.12 3.44
C SER A 176 -3.54 8.83 2.42
N ARG A 177 -2.65 9.80 2.18
CA ARG A 177 -1.48 9.64 1.29
C ARG A 177 -0.57 8.50 1.74
N TRP A 178 -0.26 8.47 3.04
CA TRP A 178 0.54 7.39 3.62
C TRP A 178 -0.13 6.02 3.47
N LYS A 179 -1.44 5.93 3.77
CA LYS A 179 -2.21 4.69 3.64
C LYS A 179 -2.26 4.20 2.18
N THR A 180 -2.41 5.08 1.19
CA THR A 180 -2.33 4.75 -0.24
C THR A 180 -0.98 4.10 -0.59
N MET A 181 0.13 4.68 -0.14
CA MET A 181 1.47 4.14 -0.40
C MET A 181 1.67 2.77 0.25
N ILE A 182 1.18 2.60 1.49
CA ILE A 182 1.22 1.33 2.21
C ILE A 182 0.44 0.25 1.48
N VAL A 183 -0.78 0.55 1.04
CA VAL A 183 -1.63 -0.36 0.27
C VAL A 183 -0.95 -0.80 -1.03
N GLN A 184 -0.36 0.13 -1.79
CA GLN A 184 0.33 -0.18 -3.04
C GLN A 184 1.52 -1.13 -2.80
N CYS A 185 2.31 -0.86 -1.76
CA CYS A 185 3.43 -1.73 -1.38
C CYS A 185 2.93 -3.09 -0.89
N PHE A 186 1.89 -3.11 -0.06
CA PHE A 186 1.28 -4.32 0.51
C PHE A 186 0.79 -5.26 -0.59
N SER A 187 0.06 -4.73 -1.58
CA SER A 187 -0.41 -5.48 -2.75
C SER A 187 0.74 -6.15 -3.50
N ALA A 188 1.84 -5.43 -3.75
CA ALA A 188 3.00 -6.00 -4.41
C ALA A 188 3.73 -7.05 -3.56
N ARG A 189 3.84 -6.83 -2.25
CA ARG A 189 4.48 -7.78 -1.32
C ARG A 189 3.68 -9.08 -1.17
N CYS A 190 2.35 -9.03 -1.14
CA CYS A 190 1.51 -10.24 -1.17
C CYS A 190 1.79 -11.12 -2.40
N HIS A 191 2.08 -10.52 -3.57
CA HIS A 191 2.44 -11.28 -4.75
C HIS A 191 3.83 -11.92 -4.69
N VAL A 192 4.80 -11.19 -4.15
CA VAL A 192 6.18 -11.68 -3.98
C VAL A 192 6.23 -12.83 -2.99
N LEU A 193 5.49 -12.73 -1.89
CA LEU A 193 5.44 -13.77 -0.85
C LEU A 193 4.54 -14.96 -1.23
N GLU A 194 4.05 -14.98 -2.48
CA GLU A 194 3.24 -16.05 -3.07
C GLU A 194 1.99 -16.42 -2.26
N THR A 195 1.48 -15.50 -1.45
CA THR A 195 0.25 -15.69 -0.65
C THR A 195 -1.02 -15.71 -1.52
N VAL A 196 -0.85 -15.63 -2.84
CA VAL A 196 -1.89 -15.49 -3.86
C VAL A 196 -1.50 -16.33 -5.09
N VAL A 197 -2.31 -17.33 -5.45
CA VAL A 197 -2.11 -18.23 -6.62
C VAL A 197 -3.37 -18.26 -7.48
N HIS A 198 -3.46 -17.50 -8.58
CA HIS A 198 -4.54 -17.63 -9.57
C HIS A 198 -4.40 -16.65 -10.77
N PRO A 199 -5.16 -16.81 -11.89
CA PRO A 199 -5.32 -15.83 -12.96
C PRO A 199 -5.70 -14.38 -12.56
N TYR A 200 -6.22 -14.10 -11.36
CA TYR A 200 -6.44 -12.72 -10.88
C TYR A 200 -5.16 -12.03 -10.38
N LYS A 201 -4.13 -12.81 -10.02
CA LYS A 201 -2.74 -12.35 -9.85
C LYS A 201 -2.29 -11.59 -11.10
N GLU A 202 -2.68 -12.06 -12.28
CA GLU A 202 -2.35 -11.43 -13.56
C GLU A 202 -3.08 -10.08 -13.73
N ALA A 203 -4.35 -9.97 -13.33
CA ALA A 203 -5.10 -8.72 -13.45
C ALA A 203 -4.56 -7.62 -12.52
N LEU A 204 -4.23 -7.98 -11.27
CA LEU A 204 -3.63 -7.04 -10.31
C LEU A 204 -2.22 -6.65 -10.75
N VAL A 205 -1.40 -7.59 -11.18
CA VAL A 205 -0.07 -7.31 -11.77
C VAL A 205 -0.19 -6.40 -12.99
N LYS A 206 -1.11 -6.65 -13.93
CA LYS A 206 -1.34 -5.78 -15.09
C LYS A 206 -1.71 -4.37 -14.67
N ARG A 207 -2.55 -4.22 -13.65
CA ARG A 207 -2.88 -2.92 -13.07
C ARG A 207 -1.63 -2.25 -12.49
N LEU A 208 -0.85 -2.94 -11.65
CA LEU A 208 0.38 -2.40 -11.07
C LEU A 208 1.40 -1.98 -12.16
N LEU A 209 1.56 -2.77 -13.22
CA LEU A 209 2.40 -2.45 -14.38
C LEU A 209 1.89 -1.24 -15.16
N SER A 210 0.58 -1.13 -15.37
CA SER A 210 -0.03 0.03 -16.01
C SER A 210 0.16 1.31 -15.18
N PHE A 211 -0.05 1.23 -13.87
CA PHE A 211 0.19 2.34 -12.94
C PHE A 211 1.68 2.73 -12.92
N LEU A 212 2.59 1.76 -12.92
CA LEU A 212 4.03 2.02 -12.97
C LEU A 212 4.41 2.76 -14.26
N GLY A 213 3.90 2.32 -15.41
CA GLY A 213 4.11 3.01 -16.69
C GLY A 213 3.62 4.45 -16.65
N PHE A 214 2.44 4.68 -16.08
CA PHE A 214 1.87 6.02 -15.92
C PHE A 214 2.74 6.95 -15.06
N GLN A 215 3.27 6.47 -13.93
CA GLN A 215 4.07 7.32 -13.03
C GLN A 215 5.54 7.47 -13.47
N LEU A 216 6.05 6.60 -14.34
CA LEU A 216 7.35 6.78 -14.98
C LEU A 216 7.29 7.75 -16.18
N ASP A 217 6.09 7.94 -16.75
CA ASP A 217 5.81 9.02 -17.70
C ASP A 217 5.35 10.29 -16.96
N ILE A 218 6.33 11.10 -16.57
CA ILE A 218 6.09 12.35 -15.82
C ILE A 218 5.30 13.41 -16.59
N THR A 219 5.13 13.24 -17.91
CA THR A 219 4.40 14.19 -18.75
C THR A 219 2.88 13.99 -18.69
N GLY A 220 2.43 12.91 -18.02
CA GLY A 220 1.02 12.60 -17.85
C GLY A 220 0.27 13.67 -17.05
N PRO A 221 -0.94 14.09 -17.49
CA PRO A 221 -1.71 15.15 -16.83
C PRO A 221 -2.10 14.79 -15.38
N ASP A 222 -2.32 13.50 -15.08
CA ASP A 222 -2.71 13.02 -13.76
C ASP A 222 -1.52 12.59 -12.88
N TRP A 223 -0.28 12.88 -13.30
CA TRP A 223 0.92 12.48 -12.55
C TRP A 223 0.95 13.17 -11.20
N ASN A 224 1.33 12.44 -10.14
CA ASN A 224 1.48 13.05 -8.83
C ASN A 224 2.59 12.42 -8.00
N LYS A 225 3.17 13.26 -7.13
CA LYS A 225 4.34 12.90 -6.33
C LYS A 225 4.08 11.72 -5.40
N ILE A 226 2.90 11.62 -4.79
CA ILE A 226 2.62 10.57 -3.79
C ILE A 226 2.52 9.20 -4.47
N ASP A 227 1.74 9.11 -5.54
CA ASP A 227 1.60 7.87 -6.30
C ASP A 227 2.93 7.49 -6.95
N CYS A 228 3.72 8.46 -7.44
CA CYS A 228 5.07 8.19 -7.91
C CYS A 228 5.95 7.58 -6.81
N VAL A 229 6.05 8.20 -5.62
CA VAL A 229 6.86 7.66 -4.51
C VAL A 229 6.34 6.29 -4.05
N GLY A 230 5.02 6.10 -3.96
CA GLY A 230 4.40 4.82 -3.64
C GLY A 230 4.79 3.72 -4.63
N LEU A 231 4.73 4.01 -5.94
CA LEU A 231 5.09 3.05 -6.98
C LEU A 231 6.61 2.81 -7.10
N LEU A 232 7.45 3.81 -6.84
CA LEU A 232 8.91 3.60 -6.76
C LEU A 232 9.27 2.69 -5.59
N THR A 233 8.55 2.82 -4.49
CA THR A 233 8.68 1.99 -3.29
C THR A 233 8.19 0.56 -3.56
N MET A 234 7.04 0.42 -4.22
CA MET A 234 6.52 -0.85 -4.72
C MET A 234 7.51 -1.54 -5.66
N LEU A 235 8.05 -0.81 -6.65
CA LEU A 235 9.00 -1.35 -7.62
C LEU A 235 10.23 -1.95 -6.93
N ARG A 236 10.79 -1.30 -5.91
CA ARG A 236 11.90 -1.89 -5.11
C ARG A 236 11.51 -3.20 -4.43
N GLY A 237 10.27 -3.29 -3.95
CA GLY A 237 9.76 -4.46 -3.24
C GLY A 237 9.40 -5.64 -4.14
N SER A 238 9.23 -5.43 -5.45
CA SER A 238 8.71 -6.44 -6.37
C SER A 238 9.34 -6.46 -7.77
N ALA A 239 10.49 -5.81 -7.99
CA ALA A 239 11.07 -5.66 -9.34
C ALA A 239 11.35 -7.00 -10.02
N SER A 240 11.97 -7.94 -9.30
CA SER A 240 12.28 -9.28 -9.82
C SER A 240 11.01 -10.01 -10.23
N TYR A 241 10.01 -9.99 -9.35
CA TYR A 241 8.72 -10.61 -9.59
C TYR A 241 7.99 -9.97 -10.78
N LEU A 242 7.89 -8.64 -10.84
CA LEU A 242 7.23 -7.93 -11.93
C LEU A 242 7.91 -8.22 -13.27
N LEU A 243 9.25 -8.26 -13.33
CA LEU A 243 9.96 -8.64 -14.55
C LEU A 243 9.68 -10.09 -14.96
N SER A 244 9.62 -11.00 -14.00
CA SER A 244 9.34 -12.42 -14.29
C SER A 244 7.97 -12.68 -14.93
N THR A 245 7.05 -11.71 -14.85
CA THR A 245 5.72 -11.79 -15.48
C THR A 245 5.74 -11.54 -16.99
N PHE A 246 6.87 -11.04 -17.53
CA PHE A 246 7.07 -10.87 -18.97
C PHE A 246 7.79 -12.09 -19.56
N PRO A 247 7.57 -12.41 -20.86
CA PRO A 247 8.38 -13.40 -21.59
C PRO A 247 9.88 -13.10 -21.44
N ALA A 248 10.70 -14.14 -21.32
CA ALA A 248 12.13 -14.01 -21.00
C ALA A 248 12.88 -13.06 -21.96
N GLU A 249 12.50 -13.09 -23.23
CA GLU A 249 13.02 -12.23 -24.30
C GLU A 249 12.65 -10.75 -24.15
N GLU A 250 11.58 -10.42 -23.42
CA GLU A 250 11.12 -9.04 -23.18
C GLU A 250 11.65 -8.45 -21.87
N GLN A 251 12.10 -9.28 -20.92
CA GLN A 251 12.45 -8.85 -19.56
C GLN A 251 13.55 -7.77 -19.55
N GLU A 252 14.63 -7.96 -20.31
CA GLU A 252 15.70 -6.97 -20.38
C GLU A 252 15.23 -5.67 -21.04
N GLY A 253 14.38 -5.76 -22.08
CA GLY A 253 13.77 -4.59 -22.70
C GLY A 253 12.94 -3.78 -21.71
N LYS A 254 12.10 -4.45 -20.92
CA LYS A 254 11.27 -3.82 -19.88
C LYS A 254 12.09 -3.22 -18.74
N LYS A 255 13.15 -3.91 -18.32
CA LYS A 255 14.10 -3.38 -17.35
C LYS A 255 14.74 -2.08 -17.85
N GLN A 256 15.18 -2.03 -19.11
CA GLN A 256 15.78 -0.82 -19.69
C GLN A 256 14.76 0.32 -19.84
N GLU A 257 13.51 0.01 -20.18
CA GLU A 257 12.40 0.98 -20.18
C GLU A 257 12.22 1.63 -18.81
N TRP A 258 12.17 0.85 -17.74
CA TRP A 258 12.05 1.37 -16.38
C TRP A 258 13.28 2.17 -15.95
N ILE A 259 14.49 1.68 -16.26
CA ILE A 259 15.74 2.41 -15.99
C ILE A 259 15.72 3.79 -16.68
N LYS A 260 15.23 3.87 -17.93
CA LYS A 260 15.09 5.14 -18.65
C LYS A 260 14.11 6.07 -17.93
N GLY A 261 12.93 5.58 -17.53
CA GLY A 261 11.96 6.37 -16.74
C GLY A 261 12.55 6.90 -15.43
N LEU A 262 13.30 6.06 -14.71
CA LEU A 262 13.97 6.47 -13.47
C LEU A 262 15.09 7.49 -13.70
N ASN A 263 15.89 7.33 -14.77
CA ASN A 263 16.89 8.33 -15.14
C ASN A 263 16.22 9.68 -15.47
N ASN A 264 15.04 9.66 -16.10
CA ASN A 264 14.27 10.87 -16.38
C ASN A 264 13.79 11.56 -15.10
N LEU A 265 13.43 10.82 -14.05
CA LEU A 265 13.09 11.40 -12.74
C LEU A 265 14.31 12.05 -12.05
N LEU A 266 15.52 11.57 -12.35
CA LEU A 266 16.76 12.07 -11.75
C LEU A 266 17.38 13.24 -12.52
N SER A 267 17.12 13.36 -13.82
CA SER A 267 17.70 14.41 -14.65
C SER A 267 16.92 15.72 -14.54
N THR A 268 17.62 16.82 -14.30
CA THR A 268 17.08 18.20 -14.38
C THR A 268 17.07 18.75 -15.82
N SER A 269 17.70 18.02 -16.76
CA SER A 269 18.08 18.52 -18.09
C SER A 269 17.26 17.92 -19.23
N HIS A 270 16.07 17.41 -18.97
CA HIS A 270 15.20 17.00 -20.08
C HIS A 270 14.77 18.27 -20.83
N GLU A 271 15.19 18.40 -22.09
CA GLU A 271 14.78 19.51 -22.96
C GLU A 271 13.27 19.70 -22.90
N GLY A 272 12.82 20.91 -22.53
CA GLY A 272 11.40 21.24 -22.39
C GLY A 272 10.83 21.22 -20.96
N ARG A 273 11.63 20.95 -19.92
CA ARG A 273 11.16 21.09 -18.52
C ARG A 273 11.26 22.52 -18.01
N GLU A 274 10.20 22.98 -17.36
CA GLU A 274 10.21 24.24 -16.61
C GLU A 274 11.01 24.09 -15.31
N ALA A 275 11.59 25.19 -14.83
CA ALA A 275 12.44 25.21 -13.63
C ALA A 275 11.72 24.78 -12.32
N ASP A 276 10.38 24.69 -12.35
CA ASP A 276 9.53 24.35 -11.20
C ASP A 276 8.76 23.02 -11.41
N ASP A 277 9.34 22.07 -12.15
CA ASP A 277 8.74 20.75 -12.37
C ASP A 277 8.60 19.98 -11.05
N LYS A 278 7.39 19.47 -10.76
CA LYS A 278 7.10 18.64 -9.57
C LYS A 278 7.93 17.35 -9.50
N ALA A 279 8.50 16.89 -10.62
CA ALA A 279 9.44 15.77 -10.66
C ALA A 279 10.83 16.12 -10.09
N ASP A 280 11.19 17.41 -9.99
CA ASP A 280 12.48 17.85 -9.43
C ASP A 280 12.53 17.83 -7.89
N ASP A 281 11.48 17.32 -7.25
CA ASP A 281 11.39 17.14 -5.80
C ASP A 281 12.41 16.13 -5.26
N ILE A 282 13.06 16.49 -4.14
CA ILE A 282 14.10 15.66 -3.52
C ILE A 282 13.60 14.26 -3.13
N ARG A 283 12.35 14.11 -2.68
CA ARG A 283 11.81 12.80 -2.30
C ARG A 283 11.63 11.91 -3.51
N VAL A 284 11.10 12.46 -4.61
CA VAL A 284 10.95 11.73 -5.86
C VAL A 284 12.32 11.25 -6.34
N LYS A 285 13.32 12.13 -6.35
CA LYS A 285 14.70 11.79 -6.74
C LYS A 285 15.35 10.77 -5.81
N SER A 286 15.19 10.89 -4.50
CA SER A 286 15.73 9.93 -3.53
C SER A 286 15.14 8.53 -3.75
N HIS A 287 13.83 8.40 -3.90
CA HIS A 287 13.19 7.11 -4.15
C HIS A 287 13.50 6.55 -5.55
N ALA A 288 13.62 7.42 -6.57
CA ALA A 288 14.00 7.03 -7.92
C ALA A 288 15.45 6.50 -7.95
N ALA A 289 16.37 7.12 -7.21
CA ALA A 289 17.75 6.65 -7.10
C ALA A 289 17.85 5.27 -6.43
N LEU A 290 17.07 5.04 -5.38
CA LEU A 290 17.01 3.73 -4.71
C LEU A 290 16.44 2.66 -5.64
N ALA A 291 15.33 2.95 -6.35
CA ALA A 291 14.76 2.03 -7.33
C ALA A 291 15.71 1.76 -8.51
N LEU A 292 16.43 2.78 -8.97
CA LEU A 292 17.41 2.65 -10.05
C LEU A 292 18.59 1.76 -9.62
N LYS A 293 19.07 1.95 -8.40
CA LYS A 293 20.12 1.11 -7.83
C LYS A 293 19.66 -0.36 -7.78
N ASN A 294 18.47 -0.63 -7.25
CA ASN A 294 17.89 -1.97 -7.23
C ASN A 294 17.87 -2.61 -8.63
N LEU A 295 17.31 -1.93 -9.63
CA LEU A 295 17.27 -2.47 -11.00
C LEU A 295 18.67 -2.72 -11.59
N ARG A 296 19.66 -1.87 -11.28
CA ARG A 296 21.03 -1.98 -11.83
C ARG A 296 21.86 -3.09 -11.17
N ASP A 297 21.82 -3.18 -9.85
CA ASP A 297 22.59 -4.18 -9.08
C ASP A 297 22.05 -5.60 -9.31
N GLY A 298 20.76 -5.70 -9.66
CA GLY A 298 20.03 -6.90 -9.99
C GLY A 298 18.61 -6.71 -9.50
N PRO A 299 17.56 -6.87 -10.34
CA PRO A 299 16.20 -6.61 -9.89
C PRO A 299 15.89 -7.54 -8.70
N PHE A 300 15.75 -6.95 -7.52
CA PHE A 300 15.49 -7.67 -6.27
C PHE A 300 14.05 -7.42 -5.82
N ASN A 301 13.54 -8.30 -4.98
CA ASN A 301 12.29 -8.07 -4.25
C ASN A 301 12.63 -7.70 -2.80
N GLU A 302 13.00 -6.44 -2.57
CA GLU A 302 13.43 -5.97 -1.24
C GLU A 302 12.38 -6.28 -0.17
N ALA A 303 12.82 -6.68 1.02
CA ALA A 303 11.92 -6.92 2.14
C ALA A 303 11.34 -5.59 2.65
N SER A 304 10.12 -5.64 3.19
CA SER A 304 9.46 -4.47 3.78
C SER A 304 10.32 -3.75 4.84
N ALA A 305 11.12 -4.50 5.60
CA ALA A 305 12.07 -3.98 6.58
C ALA A 305 13.09 -2.99 5.99
N ASP A 306 13.55 -3.25 4.76
CA ASP A 306 14.55 -2.47 4.01
C ASP A 306 13.91 -1.34 3.21
N ILE A 307 12.75 -1.60 2.61
CA ILE A 307 11.95 -0.60 1.90
C ILE A 307 11.61 0.57 2.82
N PHE A 308 11.17 0.25 4.05
CA PHE A 308 10.70 1.21 5.05
C PHE A 308 11.75 1.54 6.13
N ALA A 309 13.03 1.34 5.84
CA ALA A 309 14.09 1.79 6.74
C ALA A 309 14.08 3.33 6.86
N VAL A 310 14.02 3.84 8.10
CA VAL A 310 13.82 5.27 8.42
C VAL A 310 14.80 6.19 7.66
N ARG A 311 16.04 5.76 7.48
CA ARG A 311 17.09 6.50 6.75
C ARG A 311 16.72 6.89 5.32
N TYR A 312 15.72 6.25 4.72
CA TYR A 312 15.27 6.52 3.35
C TYR A 312 14.04 7.43 3.28
N TRP A 313 13.38 7.71 4.40
CA TRP A 313 12.07 8.40 4.44
C TRP A 313 12.10 9.79 5.10
N MET A 314 13.21 10.20 5.73
CA MET A 314 13.33 11.46 6.46
C MET A 314 13.75 12.68 5.62
N PHE A 315 13.62 12.63 4.29
CA PHE A 315 14.08 13.70 3.38
C PHE A 315 12.97 14.70 3.00
#